data_AF-A0A957I2N8-F1
#
_entry.id   AF-A0A957I2N8-F1
#
_cell.length_a   1.000
_cell.length_b   1.000
_cell.length_c   1.000
_cell.angle_alpha   90.00
_cell.angle_beta   90.00
_cell.angle_gamma   90.00
#
_symmetry.space_group_name_H-M   'P 1'
#
loop_
_entity.id
_entity.type
_entity.pdbx_description
1 polymer ?
#
loop_
_entity_poly.entity_id
_entity_poly.type
_entity_poly.pdbx_seq_one_letter_code
_entity_poly.pdbx_strand_id
1 'polypeptide(L)'
;MNWVSFFFGAFVGFIVEWVIDLFYWRRQHGQTAAELDAARAEMRDMDARFQESLRTTKAAEREMEAARASLTSTTNELNILKEQLAGAQAAGETAVAQLAECREHLQANEADVAQLTARLGEADETIATLRAELQAAQAEVSTLAQKLAAMETTATDATRNVVAEAENDAAAPPPPDNLTKIEGVGPKIAGLLNQAGIMTFAQLAQAEVGHLQGILAEGGPRFQLADPGSWPEQATLAAAGDWEALRRLQDNLKGGRSARDAAQPL
;
A
#
# COMPACT_ATOMS: atom_id res chain seq x y z
N MET A 1 32.20 -2.47 -154.01
CA MET A 1 31.96 -2.85 -152.60
C MET A 1 30.96 -1.85 -152.02
N ASN A 2 29.69 -2.24 -151.81
CA ASN A 2 28.65 -1.29 -151.39
C ASN A 2 28.81 -0.96 -149.90
N TRP A 3 29.39 0.22 -149.61
CA TRP A 3 29.54 0.75 -148.25
C TRP A 3 28.22 0.83 -147.48
N VAL A 4 27.10 1.00 -148.20
CA VAL A 4 25.75 0.98 -147.63
C VAL A 4 25.45 -0.34 -146.90
N SER A 5 25.83 -1.48 -147.46
CA SER A 5 25.63 -2.79 -146.81
C SER A 5 26.52 -2.99 -145.59
N PHE A 6 27.70 -2.37 -145.56
CA PHE A 6 28.62 -2.41 -144.41
C PHE A 6 28.09 -1.61 -143.22
N PHE A 7 27.68 -0.35 -143.43
CA PHE A 7 27.10 0.47 -142.36
C PHE A 7 25.76 -0.06 -141.88
N PHE A 8 24.95 -0.61 -142.78
CA PHE A 8 23.68 -1.26 -142.40
C PHE A 8 23.92 -2.49 -141.51
N GLY A 9 24.88 -3.35 -141.84
CA GLY A 9 25.26 -4.48 -141.00
C GLY A 9 25.80 -4.07 -139.62
N ALA A 10 26.65 -3.03 -139.57
CA ALA A 10 27.16 -2.49 -138.32
C ALA A 10 26.06 -1.89 -137.42
N PHE A 11 25.09 -1.18 -138.01
CA PHE A 11 23.95 -0.63 -137.28
C PHE A 11 23.01 -1.71 -136.75
N VAL A 12 22.73 -2.75 -137.55
CA VAL A 12 21.95 -3.90 -137.09
C VAL A 12 22.68 -4.64 -135.96
N GLY A 13 24.00 -4.84 -136.07
CA GLY A 13 24.82 -5.42 -135.01
C GLY A 13 24.78 -4.60 -133.72
N PHE A 14 24.93 -3.28 -133.82
CA PHE A 14 24.82 -2.36 -132.69
C PHE A 14 23.43 -2.37 -132.05
N ILE A 15 22.35 -2.42 -132.83
CA ILE A 15 20.98 -2.56 -132.31
C ILE A 15 20.82 -3.90 -131.59
N VAL A 16 21.30 -5.00 -132.16
CA VAL A 16 21.21 -6.33 -131.52
C VAL A 16 21.98 -6.34 -130.20
N GLU A 17 23.19 -5.78 -130.16
CA GLU A 17 23.99 -5.65 -128.94
C GLU A 17 23.30 -4.74 -127.91
N TRP A 18 22.75 -3.61 -128.34
CA TRP A 18 21.99 -2.71 -127.47
C TRP A 18 20.72 -3.35 -126.93
N VAL A 19 20.01 -4.15 -127.72
CA VAL A 19 18.81 -4.89 -127.28
C VAL A 19 19.20 -5.98 -126.28
N ILE A 20 20.30 -6.71 -126.51
CA ILE A 20 20.83 -7.68 -125.56
C ILE A 20 21.22 -6.98 -124.25
N ASP A 21 21.95 -5.87 -124.31
CA ASP A 21 22.36 -5.12 -123.12
C ASP A 21 21.15 -4.56 -122.33
N LEU A 22 20.19 -3.99 -123.05
CA LEU A 22 19.00 -3.39 -122.47
C LEU A 22 18.05 -4.41 -121.85
N PHE A 23 17.83 -5.57 -122.48
CA PHE A 23 16.88 -6.55 -121.98
C PHE A 23 17.51 -7.60 -121.08
N TYR A 24 18.73 -8.04 -121.36
CA TYR A 24 19.41 -9.06 -120.57
C TYR A 24 20.06 -8.42 -119.34
N TRP A 25 20.99 -7.49 -119.53
CA TRP A 25 21.74 -6.91 -118.40
C TRP A 25 20.86 -6.02 -117.52
N ARG A 26 19.98 -5.17 -118.07
CA ARG A 26 19.10 -4.33 -117.23
C ARG A 26 18.09 -5.13 -116.43
N ARG A 27 17.47 -6.16 -117.02
CA ARG A 27 16.50 -7.01 -116.33
C ARG A 27 17.18 -7.85 -115.26
N GLN A 28 18.34 -8.43 -115.58
CA GLN A 28 19.11 -9.24 -114.64
C GLN A 28 19.63 -8.37 -113.48
N HIS A 29 20.16 -7.18 -113.74
CA HIS A 29 20.54 -6.23 -112.70
C HIS A 29 19.35 -5.78 -111.84
N GLY A 30 18.19 -5.53 -112.45
CA GLY A 30 16.96 -5.20 -111.73
C GLY A 30 16.46 -6.32 -110.81
N GLN A 31 16.54 -7.58 -111.26
CA GLN A 31 16.19 -8.75 -110.43
C GLN A 31 17.14 -8.89 -109.24
N THR A 32 18.46 -8.83 -109.47
CA THR A 32 19.44 -8.90 -108.36
C THR A 32 19.31 -7.74 -107.37
N ALA A 33 18.95 -6.55 -107.82
CA ALA A 33 18.70 -5.40 -106.95
C ALA A 33 17.41 -5.58 -106.12
N ALA A 34 16.34 -6.08 -106.75
CA ALA A 34 15.09 -6.38 -106.05
C ALA A 34 15.24 -7.50 -105.01
N GLU A 35 16.01 -8.55 -105.31
CA GLU A 35 16.35 -9.62 -104.35
C GLU A 35 17.16 -9.09 -103.17
N LEU A 36 18.15 -8.23 -103.43
CA LEU A 36 18.96 -7.60 -102.38
C LEU A 36 18.11 -6.68 -101.48
N ASP A 37 17.19 -5.91 -102.06
CA ASP A 37 16.29 -5.04 -101.31
C ASP A 37 15.23 -5.82 -100.54
N ALA A 38 14.73 -6.94 -101.08
CA ALA A 38 13.85 -7.86 -100.38
C ALA A 38 14.56 -8.52 -99.19
N ALA A 39 15.77 -9.04 -99.39
CA ALA A 39 16.58 -9.60 -98.31
C ALA A 39 16.90 -8.56 -97.23
N ARG A 40 17.20 -7.31 -97.61
CA ARG A 40 17.37 -6.19 -96.65
C ARG A 40 16.07 -5.84 -95.92
N ALA A 41 14.92 -5.94 -96.57
CA ALA A 41 13.62 -5.73 -95.94
C ALA A 41 13.31 -6.84 -94.92
N GLU A 42 13.57 -8.10 -95.27
CA GLU A 42 13.45 -9.23 -94.36
C GLU A 42 14.39 -9.12 -93.16
N MET A 43 15.65 -8.72 -93.36
CA MET A 43 16.60 -8.47 -92.26
C MET A 43 16.09 -7.37 -91.32
N ARG A 44 15.51 -6.29 -91.85
CA ARG A 44 14.93 -5.22 -91.03
C ARG A 44 13.70 -5.69 -90.25
N ASP A 45 12.84 -6.49 -90.87
CA ASP A 45 11.66 -7.04 -90.19
C ASP A 45 12.06 -8.04 -89.09
N MET A 46 13.05 -8.90 -89.37
CA MET A 46 13.62 -9.81 -88.37
C MET A 46 14.26 -9.05 -87.20
N ASP A 47 15.02 -7.98 -87.48
CA ASP A 47 15.58 -7.13 -86.43
C ASP A 47 14.47 -6.44 -85.61
N ALA A 48 13.41 -5.94 -86.26
CA ALA A 48 12.26 -5.37 -85.57
C ALA A 48 11.56 -6.39 -84.65
N ARG A 49 11.34 -7.63 -85.11
CA ARG A 49 10.78 -8.72 -84.29
C ARG A 49 11.69 -9.09 -83.13
N PHE A 50 13.00 -9.14 -83.37
CA PHE A 50 13.96 -9.43 -82.32
C PHE A 50 13.97 -8.33 -81.25
N GLN A 51 14.02 -7.06 -81.66
CA GLN A 51 13.93 -5.93 -80.74
C GLN A 51 12.63 -5.92 -79.94
N GLU A 52 11.51 -6.27 -80.57
CA GLU A 52 10.23 -6.39 -79.86
C GLU A 52 10.26 -7.53 -78.85
N SER A 53 10.78 -8.70 -79.22
CA SER A 53 10.97 -9.80 -78.29
C SER A 53 11.85 -9.40 -77.10
N LEU A 54 12.95 -8.67 -77.34
CA LEU A 54 13.82 -8.14 -76.29
C LEU A 54 13.12 -7.14 -75.37
N ARG A 55 12.21 -6.32 -75.90
CA ARG A 55 11.41 -5.40 -75.08
C ARG A 55 10.46 -6.16 -74.18
N THR A 56 9.77 -7.17 -74.72
CA THR A 56 8.83 -7.99 -73.94
C THR A 56 9.54 -8.79 -72.85
N THR A 57 10.71 -9.38 -73.13
CA THR A 57 11.50 -10.11 -72.12
C THR A 57 12.01 -9.19 -71.03
N LYS A 58 12.51 -7.99 -71.38
CA LYS A 58 12.92 -6.97 -70.39
C LYS A 58 11.75 -6.46 -69.57
N ALA A 59 10.57 -6.31 -70.16
CA ALA A 59 9.37 -5.93 -69.43
C ALA A 59 8.97 -7.01 -68.42
N ALA A 60 8.94 -8.28 -68.86
CA ALA A 60 8.66 -9.41 -67.99
C ALA A 60 9.70 -9.55 -66.85
N GLU A 61 10.98 -9.32 -67.13
CA GLU A 61 12.05 -9.33 -66.12
C GLU A 61 11.81 -8.26 -65.04
N ARG A 62 11.47 -7.03 -65.45
CA ARG A 62 11.13 -5.95 -64.50
C ARG A 62 9.89 -6.28 -63.66
N GLU A 63 8.88 -6.91 -64.24
CA GLU A 63 7.70 -7.36 -63.50
C GLU A 63 8.07 -8.46 -62.48
N MET A 64 8.92 -9.41 -62.85
CA MET A 64 9.41 -10.43 -61.92
C MET A 64 10.25 -9.81 -60.79
N GLU A 65 11.09 -8.83 -61.07
CA GLU A 65 11.84 -8.09 -60.06
C GLU A 65 10.91 -7.34 -59.09
N ALA A 66 9.89 -6.65 -59.62
CA ALA A 66 8.87 -5.99 -58.81
C ALA A 66 8.09 -6.98 -57.93
N ALA A 67 7.70 -8.12 -58.49
CA ALA A 67 7.03 -9.19 -57.75
C ALA A 67 7.93 -9.78 -56.64
N ARG A 68 9.22 -9.98 -56.91
CA ARG A 68 10.21 -10.42 -55.91
C ARG A 68 10.41 -9.39 -54.79
N ALA A 69 10.43 -8.11 -55.13
CA ALA A 69 10.51 -7.04 -54.14
C ALA A 69 9.27 -7.04 -53.23
N SER A 70 8.08 -7.20 -53.82
CA SER A 70 6.82 -7.32 -53.07
C SER A 70 6.80 -8.57 -52.17
N LEU A 71 7.29 -9.71 -52.65
CA LEU A 71 7.40 -10.94 -51.86
C LEU A 71 8.35 -10.75 -50.66
N THR A 72 9.47 -10.06 -50.87
CA THR A 72 10.41 -9.71 -49.78
C THR A 72 9.74 -8.81 -48.74
N SER A 73 8.99 -7.79 -49.18
CA SER A 73 8.25 -6.88 -48.29
C SER A 73 7.22 -7.63 -47.45
N THR A 74 6.38 -8.44 -48.09
CA THR A 74 5.35 -9.23 -47.41
C THR A 74 5.95 -10.28 -46.46
N THR A 75 7.11 -10.85 -46.81
CA THR A 75 7.85 -11.74 -45.90
C THR A 75 8.33 -10.99 -44.66
N ASN A 76 8.82 -9.77 -44.81
CA ASN A 76 9.23 -8.94 -43.68
C ASN A 76 8.05 -8.56 -42.79
N GLU A 77 6.92 -8.15 -43.39
CA GLU A 77 5.67 -7.89 -42.66
C GLU A 77 5.20 -9.12 -41.89
N LEU A 78 5.23 -10.30 -42.51
CA LEU A 78 4.85 -11.56 -41.86
C LEU A 78 5.78 -11.90 -40.69
N ASN A 79 7.07 -11.62 -40.79
CA ASN A 79 8.01 -11.82 -39.70
C ASN A 79 7.74 -10.85 -38.53
N ILE A 80 7.43 -9.58 -38.83
CA ILE A 80 7.04 -8.58 -37.81
C ILE A 80 5.77 -9.04 -37.09
N LEU A 81 4.75 -9.48 -37.84
CA LEU A 81 3.50 -9.97 -37.26
C LEU A 81 3.71 -11.22 -36.39
N LYS A 82 4.60 -12.12 -36.79
CA LYS A 82 4.98 -13.29 -35.96
C LYS A 82 5.63 -12.86 -34.65
N GLU A 83 6.55 -11.90 -34.69
CA GLU A 83 7.19 -11.38 -33.49
C GLU A 83 6.17 -10.70 -32.55
N GLN A 84 5.27 -9.90 -33.11
CA GLN A 84 4.18 -9.28 -32.35
C GLN A 84 3.25 -10.32 -31.73
N LEU A 85 2.91 -11.38 -32.45
CA LEU A 85 2.09 -12.47 -31.94
C LEU A 85 2.78 -13.20 -30.78
N ALA A 86 4.08 -13.51 -30.91
CA ALA A 86 4.86 -14.14 -29.86
C ALA A 86 4.94 -13.23 -28.61
N GLY A 87 5.17 -11.93 -28.79
CA GLY A 87 5.14 -10.95 -27.71
C GLY A 87 3.78 -10.86 -27.02
N ALA A 88 2.69 -10.87 -27.77
CA ALA A 88 1.34 -10.87 -27.22
C ALA A 88 1.02 -12.15 -26.44
N GLN A 89 1.48 -13.32 -26.92
CA GLN A 89 1.34 -14.59 -26.22
C GLN A 89 2.09 -14.58 -24.88
N ALA A 90 3.35 -14.12 -24.86
CA ALA A 90 4.13 -14.01 -23.63
C ALA A 90 3.51 -13.02 -22.63
N ALA A 91 2.98 -11.89 -23.12
CA ALA A 91 2.23 -10.95 -22.28
C ALA A 91 0.96 -11.58 -21.70
N GLY A 92 0.25 -12.40 -22.50
CA GLY A 92 -0.91 -13.16 -22.05
C GLY A 92 -0.57 -14.17 -20.95
N GLU A 93 0.50 -14.93 -21.12
CA GLU A 93 0.99 -15.88 -20.10
C GLU A 93 1.37 -15.17 -18.79
N THR A 94 2.04 -14.02 -18.90
CA THR A 94 2.39 -13.19 -17.74
C THR A 94 1.13 -12.70 -17.01
N ALA A 95 0.13 -12.22 -17.75
CA ALA A 95 -1.13 -11.77 -17.17
C ALA A 95 -1.89 -12.92 -16.48
N VAL A 96 -1.88 -14.12 -17.05
CA VAL A 96 -2.48 -15.32 -16.43
C VAL A 96 -1.76 -15.68 -15.12
N ALA A 97 -0.43 -15.59 -15.09
CA ALA A 97 0.35 -15.84 -13.88
C ALA A 97 0.02 -14.81 -12.77
N GLN A 98 -0.04 -13.52 -13.12
CA GLN A 98 -0.43 -12.46 -12.19
C GLN A 98 -1.85 -12.64 -11.65
N LEU A 99 -2.80 -13.06 -12.50
CA LEU A 99 -4.17 -13.35 -12.06
C LEU A 99 -4.23 -14.55 -11.12
N ALA A 100 -3.38 -15.56 -11.30
CA ALA A 100 -3.28 -16.70 -10.39
C ALA A 100 -2.77 -16.26 -9.01
N GLU A 101 -1.72 -15.44 -8.97
CA GLU A 101 -1.17 -14.87 -7.73
C GLU A 101 -2.19 -13.98 -7.01
N CYS A 102 -2.88 -13.08 -7.73
CA CYS A 102 -3.96 -12.28 -7.14
C CYS A 102 -5.09 -13.14 -6.56
N ARG A 103 -5.42 -14.26 -7.19
CA ARG A 103 -6.44 -15.19 -6.68
C ARG A 103 -5.99 -15.85 -5.39
N GLU A 104 -4.73 -16.27 -5.30
CA GLU A 104 -4.17 -16.87 -4.08
C GLU A 104 -4.19 -15.87 -2.92
N HIS A 105 -3.78 -14.62 -3.17
CA HIS A 105 -3.89 -13.55 -2.17
C HIS A 105 -5.33 -13.28 -1.73
N LEU A 106 -6.29 -13.27 -2.66
CA LEU A 106 -7.70 -13.11 -2.31
C LEU A 106 -8.19 -14.25 -1.43
N GLN A 107 -7.85 -15.50 -1.77
CA GLN A 107 -8.22 -16.67 -0.98
C GLN A 107 -7.60 -16.64 0.43
N ALA A 108 -6.34 -16.21 0.55
CA ALA A 108 -5.70 -16.01 1.84
C ALA A 108 -6.43 -14.94 2.68
N ASN A 109 -6.76 -13.79 2.07
CA ASN A 109 -7.50 -12.73 2.73
C ASN A 109 -8.91 -13.18 3.17
N GLU A 110 -9.60 -13.97 2.35
CA GLU A 110 -10.90 -14.55 2.69
C GLU A 110 -10.80 -15.48 3.91
N ALA A 111 -9.74 -16.30 3.96
CA ALA A 111 -9.47 -17.17 5.11
C ALA A 111 -9.18 -16.36 6.38
N ASP A 112 -8.38 -15.29 6.27
CA ASP A 112 -8.08 -14.40 7.38
C ASP A 112 -9.34 -13.70 7.91
N VAL A 113 -10.21 -13.22 7.01
CA VAL A 113 -11.50 -12.62 7.39
C VAL A 113 -12.38 -13.63 8.11
N ALA A 114 -12.45 -14.88 7.63
CA ALA A 114 -13.19 -15.94 8.30
C ALA A 114 -12.64 -16.23 9.70
N GLN A 115 -11.31 -16.29 9.85
CA GLN A 115 -10.67 -16.51 11.15
C GLN A 115 -10.93 -15.34 12.12
N LEU A 116 -10.79 -14.10 11.66
CA LEU A 116 -11.07 -12.91 12.47
C LEU A 116 -12.53 -12.86 12.91
N THR A 117 -13.46 -13.22 12.03
CA THR A 117 -14.89 -13.30 12.35
C THR A 117 -15.16 -14.34 13.44
N ALA A 118 -14.55 -15.52 13.36
CA ALA A 118 -14.67 -16.55 14.39
C ALA A 118 -14.13 -16.07 15.75
N ARG A 119 -12.94 -15.45 15.77
CA ARG A 119 -12.34 -14.90 16.99
C ARG A 119 -13.18 -13.78 17.61
N LEU A 120 -13.85 -12.97 16.79
CA LEU A 120 -14.79 -11.95 17.26
C LEU A 120 -15.98 -12.61 17.96
N GLY A 121 -16.54 -13.69 17.39
CA GLY A 121 -17.60 -14.46 18.03
C GLY A 121 -17.17 -15.05 19.39
N GLU A 122 -15.99 -15.67 19.47
CA GLU A 122 -15.44 -16.20 20.73
C GLU A 122 -15.22 -15.10 21.78
N ALA A 123 -14.74 -13.93 21.35
CA ALA A 123 -14.56 -12.79 22.23
C ALA A 123 -15.90 -12.24 22.75
N ASP A 124 -16.92 -12.18 21.90
CA ASP A 124 -18.28 -11.76 22.28
C ASP A 124 -18.91 -12.73 23.29
N GLU A 125 -18.74 -14.05 23.09
CA GLU A 125 -19.16 -15.06 24.06
C GLU A 125 -18.42 -14.90 25.40
N THR A 126 -17.11 -14.68 25.37
CA THR A 126 -16.30 -14.44 26.57
C THR A 126 -16.73 -13.16 27.30
N ILE A 127 -17.06 -12.10 26.57
CA ILE A 127 -17.58 -10.86 27.16
C ILE A 127 -18.94 -11.12 27.80
N ALA A 128 -19.80 -11.93 27.18
CA ALA A 128 -21.10 -12.28 27.73
C ALA A 128 -20.97 -13.09 29.04
N THR A 129 -20.05 -14.06 29.11
CA THR A 129 -19.82 -14.85 30.33
C THR A 129 -19.24 -14.00 31.45
N LEU A 130 -18.19 -13.20 31.17
CA LEU A 130 -17.60 -12.31 32.18
C LEU A 130 -18.60 -11.28 32.71
N ARG A 131 -19.51 -10.77 31.86
CA ARG A 131 -20.60 -9.88 32.31
C ARG A 131 -21.57 -10.61 33.25
N ALA A 132 -21.91 -11.86 32.97
CA ALA A 132 -22.78 -12.66 33.84
C ALA A 132 -22.11 -12.98 35.18
N GLU A 133 -20.82 -13.35 35.17
CA GLU A 133 -20.03 -13.57 36.39
C GLU A 133 -19.91 -12.30 37.24
N LEU A 134 -19.67 -11.14 36.60
CA LEU A 134 -19.62 -9.86 37.29
C LEU A 134 -20.97 -9.52 37.95
N GLN A 135 -22.09 -9.75 37.26
CA GLN A 135 -23.42 -9.56 37.84
C GLN A 135 -23.68 -10.48 39.03
N ALA A 136 -23.29 -11.75 38.94
CA ALA A 136 -23.42 -12.70 40.03
C ALA A 136 -22.59 -12.27 41.26
N ALA A 137 -21.32 -11.89 41.03
CA ALA A 137 -20.44 -11.40 42.10
C ALA A 137 -20.98 -10.11 42.74
N GLN A 138 -21.51 -9.18 41.95
CA GLN A 138 -22.16 -7.97 42.47
C GLN A 138 -23.39 -8.28 43.31
N ALA A 139 -24.20 -9.27 42.93
CA ALA A 139 -25.33 -9.73 43.72
C ALA A 139 -24.86 -10.34 45.05
N GLU A 140 -23.84 -11.19 45.04
CA GLU A 140 -23.25 -11.76 46.26
C GLU A 140 -22.73 -10.67 47.20
N VAL A 141 -21.97 -9.69 46.69
CA VAL A 141 -21.50 -8.55 47.48
C VAL A 141 -22.66 -7.77 48.09
N SER A 142 -23.75 -7.53 47.32
CA SER A 142 -24.95 -6.88 47.84
C SER A 142 -25.60 -7.68 48.97
N THR A 143 -25.71 -9.01 48.83
CA THR A 143 -26.27 -9.86 49.89
C THR A 143 -25.39 -9.90 51.14
N LEU A 144 -24.08 -9.95 50.98
CA LEU A 144 -23.13 -9.91 52.10
C LEU A 144 -23.19 -8.55 52.81
N ALA A 145 -23.27 -7.46 52.06
CA ALA A 145 -23.46 -6.12 52.62
C ALA A 145 -24.77 -6.01 53.40
N GLN A 146 -25.88 -6.54 52.89
CA GLN A 146 -27.16 -6.60 53.61
C GLN A 146 -27.06 -7.45 54.89
N LYS A 147 -26.38 -8.60 54.84
CA LYS A 147 -26.16 -9.45 56.01
C LYS A 147 -25.28 -8.77 57.05
N LEU A 148 -24.23 -8.07 56.64
CA LEU A 148 -23.38 -7.27 57.52
C LEU A 148 -24.18 -6.15 58.18
N ALA A 149 -24.95 -5.39 57.41
CA ALA A 149 -25.83 -4.36 57.95
C ALA A 149 -26.87 -4.94 58.92
N ALA A 150 -27.46 -6.11 58.60
CA ALA A 150 -28.40 -6.81 59.49
C ALA A 150 -27.71 -7.27 60.78
N MET A 151 -26.51 -7.86 60.68
CA MET A 151 -25.70 -8.27 61.83
C MET A 151 -25.32 -7.08 62.70
N GLU A 152 -24.91 -5.96 62.10
CA GLU A 152 -24.64 -4.71 62.81
C GLU A 152 -25.89 -4.20 63.51
N THR A 153 -27.07 -4.16 62.88
CA THR A 153 -28.31 -3.79 63.58
C THR A 153 -28.66 -4.74 64.71
N THR A 154 -28.50 -6.06 64.56
CA THR A 154 -28.73 -7.01 65.67
C THR A 154 -27.67 -6.93 66.76
N ALA A 155 -26.42 -6.60 66.42
CA ALA A 155 -25.37 -6.35 67.40
C ALA A 155 -25.63 -5.03 68.14
N THR A 156 -26.13 -4.01 67.45
CA THR A 156 -26.52 -2.73 68.05
C THR A 156 -27.77 -2.90 68.93
N ASP A 157 -28.71 -3.78 68.56
CA ASP A 157 -29.91 -4.07 69.34
C ASP A 157 -29.63 -5.02 70.52
N ALA A 158 -28.69 -5.97 70.37
CA ALA A 158 -28.17 -6.78 71.47
C ALA A 158 -27.32 -5.93 72.43
N THR A 159 -26.49 -5.01 71.94
CA THR A 159 -25.82 -4.01 72.77
C THR A 159 -26.83 -3.05 73.41
N ARG A 160 -27.90 -2.64 72.73
CA ARG A 160 -28.99 -1.84 73.32
C ARG A 160 -29.74 -2.58 74.43
N ASN A 161 -29.93 -3.90 74.31
CA ASN A 161 -30.60 -4.70 75.34
C ASN A 161 -29.67 -5.06 76.51
N VAL A 162 -28.35 -4.96 76.35
CA VAL A 162 -27.34 -5.02 77.44
C VAL A 162 -27.10 -3.63 78.06
N VAL A 163 -27.32 -2.55 77.29
CA VAL A 163 -27.13 -1.15 77.71
C VAL A 163 -28.41 -0.51 78.26
N ALA A 164 -29.58 -1.17 78.17
CA ALA A 164 -30.79 -0.73 78.86
C ALA A 164 -30.72 -0.89 80.39
N GLU A 165 -29.71 -1.59 80.93
CA GLU A 165 -29.30 -1.59 82.34
C GLU A 165 -27.93 -0.86 82.53
N ALA A 166 -27.54 -0.01 81.59
CA ALA A 166 -26.37 0.86 81.69
C ALA A 166 -26.65 2.21 81.00
N GLU A 167 -27.64 2.95 81.51
CA GLU A 167 -27.75 4.39 81.27
C GLU A 167 -26.55 5.11 81.92
N ASN A 168 -25.43 5.23 81.21
CA ASN A 168 -24.38 6.24 81.38
C ASN A 168 -23.14 5.81 80.56
N ASP A 169 -22.85 6.48 79.45
CA ASP A 169 -21.68 7.37 79.37
C ASP A 169 -21.57 7.95 77.94
N ALA A 170 -21.07 9.17 77.86
CA ALA A 170 -20.89 9.89 76.63
C ALA A 170 -19.88 9.19 75.70
N ALA A 171 -20.18 9.16 74.40
CA ALA A 171 -19.31 8.63 73.37
C ALA A 171 -17.92 9.28 73.41
N ALA A 172 -16.90 8.48 73.73
CA ALA A 172 -15.50 8.84 73.59
C ALA A 172 -15.14 9.02 72.11
N PRO A 173 -14.28 9.99 71.75
CA PRO A 173 -13.78 10.13 70.39
C PRO A 173 -13.01 8.89 69.94
N PRO A 174 -13.01 8.54 68.63
CA PRO A 174 -12.25 7.42 68.11
C PRO A 174 -10.76 7.56 68.49
N PRO A 175 -10.07 6.43 68.71
CA PRO A 175 -8.64 6.46 69.03
C PRO A 175 -7.88 7.20 67.93
N PRO A 176 -6.86 8.01 68.28
CA PRO A 176 -6.10 8.77 67.29
C PRO A 176 -5.42 7.82 66.28
N ASP A 177 -5.48 8.19 65.00
CA ASP A 177 -4.81 7.47 63.94
C ASP A 177 -3.29 7.67 64.01
N ASN A 178 -2.56 6.69 63.49
CA ASN A 178 -1.11 6.82 63.36
C ASN A 178 -0.74 7.65 62.12
N LEU A 179 -0.74 8.98 62.28
CA LEU A 179 -0.40 9.93 61.22
C LEU A 179 1.02 9.76 60.65
N THR A 180 1.91 9.02 61.31
CA THR A 180 3.26 8.72 60.78
C THR A 180 3.25 7.79 59.56
N LYS A 181 2.08 7.24 59.19
CA LYS A 181 1.89 6.51 57.92
C LYS A 181 1.90 7.42 56.68
N ILE A 182 1.78 8.74 56.88
CA ILE A 182 1.85 9.75 55.81
C ILE A 182 3.32 10.15 55.60
N GLU A 183 3.79 10.05 54.37
CA GLU A 183 5.17 10.40 54.03
C GLU A 183 5.39 11.91 54.20
N GLY A 184 6.42 12.27 54.96
CA GLY A 184 6.69 13.65 55.39
C GLY A 184 6.21 13.95 56.82
N VAL A 185 5.32 13.13 57.39
CA VAL A 185 4.85 13.26 58.77
C VAL A 185 5.66 12.38 59.71
N GLY A 186 6.72 12.94 60.31
CA GLY A 186 7.49 12.26 61.36
C GLY A 186 6.79 12.29 62.73
N PRO A 187 7.27 11.54 63.75
CA PRO A 187 6.65 11.47 65.08
C PRO A 187 6.46 12.83 65.77
N LYS A 188 7.35 13.79 65.52
CA LYS A 188 7.26 15.15 66.07
C LYS A 188 6.19 16.01 65.37
N ILE A 189 6.02 15.82 64.06
CA ILE A 189 4.99 16.50 63.28
C ILE A 189 3.62 15.91 63.62
N ALA A 190 3.51 14.58 63.73
CA ALA A 190 2.30 13.92 64.22
C ALA A 190 1.90 14.45 65.61
N GLY A 191 2.86 14.61 66.51
CA GLY A 191 2.62 15.23 67.82
C GLY A 191 2.11 16.67 67.75
N LEU A 192 2.63 17.47 66.82
CA LEU A 192 2.21 18.86 66.59
C LEU A 192 0.80 18.94 65.99
N LEU A 193 0.49 18.09 65.01
CA LEU A 193 -0.85 17.98 64.40
C LEU A 193 -1.89 17.53 65.43
N ASN A 194 -1.55 16.56 66.27
CA ASN A 194 -2.40 16.11 67.36
C ASN A 194 -2.68 17.23 68.38
N GLN A 195 -1.68 18.07 68.70
CA GLN A 195 -1.86 19.24 69.57
C GLN A 195 -2.78 20.31 68.93
N ALA A 196 -2.75 20.42 67.60
CA ALA A 196 -3.65 21.27 66.83
C ALA A 196 -5.04 20.64 66.58
N GLY A 197 -5.34 19.47 67.16
CA GLY A 197 -6.65 18.81 67.06
C GLY A 197 -6.84 17.92 65.81
N ILE A 198 -5.80 17.74 65.00
CA ILE A 198 -5.79 16.81 63.86
C ILE A 198 -5.26 15.48 64.35
N MET A 199 -6.17 14.58 64.74
CA MET A 199 -5.85 13.31 65.38
C MET A 199 -6.16 12.09 64.49
N THR A 200 -6.83 12.28 63.36
CA THR A 200 -7.26 11.20 62.45
C THR A 200 -6.86 11.48 61.01
N PHE A 201 -6.76 10.43 60.18
CA PHE A 201 -6.56 10.57 58.74
C PHE A 201 -7.67 11.38 58.09
N ALA A 202 -8.92 11.19 58.54
CA ALA A 202 -10.06 11.95 58.03
C ALA A 202 -9.95 13.46 58.32
N GLN A 203 -9.47 13.83 59.52
CA GLN A 203 -9.21 15.23 59.86
C GLN A 203 -8.03 15.81 59.05
N LEU A 204 -6.96 15.03 58.85
CA LEU A 204 -5.82 15.47 58.06
C LEU A 204 -6.16 15.62 56.56
N ALA A 205 -7.03 14.76 56.03
CA ALA A 205 -7.53 14.81 54.66
C ALA A 205 -8.37 16.06 54.37
N GLN A 206 -9.10 16.55 55.37
CA GLN A 206 -9.93 17.75 55.28
C GLN A 206 -9.17 19.04 55.61
N ALA A 207 -7.96 18.93 56.17
CA ALA A 207 -7.16 20.09 56.52
C ALA A 207 -6.61 20.76 55.27
N GLU A 208 -6.79 22.08 55.17
CA GLU A 208 -6.20 22.87 54.09
C GLU A 208 -4.67 22.95 54.25
N VAL A 209 -3.95 22.87 53.13
CA VAL A 209 -2.48 22.95 53.11
C VAL A 209 -1.97 24.23 53.81
N GLY A 210 -2.65 25.36 53.62
CA GLY A 210 -2.32 26.62 54.29
C GLY A 210 -2.48 26.57 55.82
N HIS A 211 -3.49 25.84 56.32
CA HIS A 211 -3.67 25.62 57.75
C HIS A 211 -2.55 24.72 58.33
N LEU A 212 -2.17 23.67 57.59
CA LEU A 212 -1.07 22.78 57.97
C LEU A 212 0.28 23.52 57.99
N GLN A 213 0.52 24.42 57.03
CA GLN A 213 1.70 25.29 57.02
C GLN A 213 1.71 26.24 58.24
N GLY A 214 0.55 26.79 58.63
CA GLY A 214 0.40 27.59 59.84
C GLY A 214 0.79 26.83 61.10
N ILE A 215 0.26 25.61 61.27
CA ILE A 215 0.59 24.72 62.40
C ILE A 215 2.10 24.43 62.45
N LEU A 216 2.72 24.11 61.31
CA LEU A 216 4.16 23.86 61.22
C LEU A 216 5.00 25.09 61.56
N ALA A 217 4.57 26.27 61.15
CA ALA A 217 5.23 27.53 61.47
C ALA A 217 5.16 27.85 62.97
N GLU A 218 4.03 27.60 63.62
CA GLU A 218 3.83 27.75 65.06
C GLU A 218 4.69 26.77 65.88
N GLY A 219 4.94 25.56 65.35
CA GLY A 219 5.85 24.58 65.95
C GLY A 219 7.33 25.01 65.98
N GLY A 220 7.70 26.07 65.24
CA GLY A 220 9.02 26.68 65.25
C GLY A 220 9.97 26.21 64.12
N PRO A 221 11.21 26.77 64.08
CA PRO A 221 12.11 26.67 62.91
C PRO A 221 12.49 25.25 62.49
N ARG A 222 12.34 24.27 63.39
CA ARG A 222 12.68 22.86 63.16
C ARG A 222 11.73 22.15 62.20
N PHE A 223 10.55 22.71 61.95
CA PHE A 223 9.52 22.12 61.10
C PHE A 223 9.42 22.79 59.71
N GLN A 224 10.18 23.85 59.46
CA GLN A 224 10.15 24.60 58.19
C GLN A 224 10.60 23.79 56.96
N LEU A 225 11.33 22.70 57.17
CA LEU A 225 11.76 21.81 56.09
C LEU A 225 10.66 20.82 55.66
N ALA A 226 9.61 20.66 56.46
CA ALA A 226 8.48 19.79 56.15
C ALA A 226 7.51 20.51 55.20
N ASP A 227 7.10 19.82 54.15
CA ASP A 227 6.13 20.32 53.17
C ASP A 227 4.81 19.54 53.32
N PRO A 228 3.71 20.19 53.76
CA PRO A 228 2.43 19.54 53.93
C PRO A 228 1.63 19.36 52.62
N GLY A 229 2.15 19.80 51.47
CA GLY A 229 1.40 19.85 50.21
C GLY A 229 0.77 18.53 49.78
N SER A 230 1.39 17.39 50.08
CA SER A 230 0.87 16.06 49.74
C SER A 230 0.12 15.35 50.88
N TRP A 231 0.10 15.92 52.09
CA TRP A 231 -0.44 15.23 53.27
C TRP A 231 -1.95 15.01 53.20
N PRO A 232 -2.78 15.98 52.76
CA PRO A 232 -4.23 15.76 52.66
C PRO A 232 -4.60 14.67 51.66
N GLU A 233 -3.89 14.59 50.53
CA GLU A 233 -4.13 13.58 49.50
C GLU A 233 -3.76 12.17 50.01
N GLN A 234 -2.57 12.03 50.61
CA GLN A 234 -2.15 10.79 51.25
C GLN A 234 -3.12 10.37 52.39
N ALA A 235 -3.58 11.33 53.20
CA ALA A 235 -4.52 11.08 54.29
C ALA A 235 -5.91 10.68 53.79
N THR A 236 -6.33 11.14 52.62
CA THR A 236 -7.58 10.70 51.97
C THR A 236 -7.52 9.21 51.64
N LEU A 237 -6.40 8.75 51.06
CA LEU A 237 -6.18 7.34 50.74
C LEU A 237 -6.08 6.48 52.02
N ALA A 238 -5.40 6.99 53.06
CA ALA A 238 -5.30 6.32 54.35
C ALA A 238 -6.65 6.22 55.07
N ALA A 239 -7.48 7.27 55.03
CA ALA A 239 -8.83 7.28 55.61
C ALA A 239 -9.78 6.32 54.88
N ALA A 240 -9.60 6.15 53.56
CA ALA A 240 -10.34 5.18 52.75
C ALA A 240 -9.85 3.73 52.92
N GLY A 241 -8.74 3.51 53.64
CA GLY A 241 -8.11 2.19 53.79
C GLY A 241 -7.40 1.68 52.54
N ASP A 242 -7.20 2.53 51.52
CA ASP A 242 -6.56 2.17 50.26
C ASP A 242 -5.03 2.28 50.37
N TRP A 243 -4.46 1.32 51.11
CA TRP A 243 -3.03 1.26 51.39
C TRP A 243 -2.17 1.00 50.15
N GLU A 244 -2.74 0.39 49.11
CA GLU A 244 -2.03 0.09 47.86
C GLU A 244 -1.93 1.33 46.96
N ALA A 245 -3.01 2.11 46.83
CA ALA A 245 -2.94 3.42 46.19
C ALA A 245 -2.03 4.38 46.96
N LEU A 246 -2.07 4.37 48.30
CA LEU A 246 -1.17 5.18 49.13
C LEU A 246 0.29 4.84 48.86
N ARG A 247 0.64 3.55 48.80
CA ARG A 247 2.02 3.11 48.51
C ARG A 247 2.47 3.59 47.13
N ARG A 248 1.63 3.44 46.09
CA ARG A 248 1.94 3.93 44.74
C ARG A 248 2.11 5.45 44.69
N LEU A 249 1.32 6.19 45.47
CA LEU A 249 1.48 7.64 45.58
C LEU A 249 2.83 7.97 46.23
N GLN A 250 3.17 7.32 47.34
CA GLN A 250 4.43 7.50 48.08
C GLN A 250 5.67 7.11 47.25
N ASP A 251 5.61 6.03 46.46
CA ASP A 251 6.71 5.63 45.56
C ASP A 251 7.07 6.73 44.52
N ASN A 252 6.13 7.63 44.22
CA ASN A 252 6.32 8.77 43.32
C ASN A 252 6.67 10.08 44.05
N LEU A 253 6.66 10.10 45.38
CA LEU A 253 7.05 11.22 46.22
C LEU A 253 8.52 11.04 46.68
N LYS A 254 9.24 12.15 46.84
CA LYS A 254 10.56 12.16 47.49
C LYS A 254 10.49 13.01 48.75
N GLY A 255 10.33 12.37 49.90
CA GLY A 255 10.22 13.06 51.18
C GLY A 255 8.93 13.87 51.32
N GLY A 256 7.82 13.39 50.74
CA GLY A 256 6.53 14.07 50.74
C GLY A 256 6.34 15.14 49.67
N ARG A 257 7.27 15.30 48.72
CA ARG A 257 7.15 16.23 47.57
C ARG A 257 7.04 15.46 46.25
N SER A 258 6.17 15.93 45.36
CA SER A 258 6.10 15.50 43.96
C SER A 258 7.48 15.61 43.31
N ALA A 259 7.94 14.57 42.61
CA ALA A 259 9.20 14.62 41.86
C ALA A 259 9.28 15.79 40.85
N ARG A 260 8.12 16.38 40.48
CA ARG A 260 7.98 17.53 39.58
C ARG A 260 8.28 18.88 40.24
N ASP A 261 8.01 19.04 41.55
CA ASP A 261 8.22 20.30 42.30
C ASP A 261 9.61 20.39 42.95
N ALA A 262 10.30 19.26 43.11
CA ALA A 262 11.68 19.26 43.61
C ALA A 262 12.72 19.85 42.62
N ALA A 263 12.31 20.15 41.38
CA ALA A 263 13.17 20.63 40.29
C ALA A 263 13.13 22.16 40.05
N GLN A 264 12.36 22.92 40.83
CA GLN A 264 12.45 24.39 40.84
C GLN A 264 13.12 24.87 42.13
N PRO A 265 14.44 25.11 42.12
CA PRO A 265 15.04 26.00 43.11
C PRO A 265 14.61 27.44 42.80
N LEU A 266 14.26 28.20 43.85
CA LEU A 266 14.21 29.66 43.83
C LEU A 266 15.57 30.26 43.41
#